data_AF-A0A973ALQ0-F1
#
_entry.id   AF-A0A973ALQ0-F1
#
_cell.length_a   1.000
_cell.length_b   1.000
_cell.length_c   1.000
_cell.angle_alpha   90.00
_cell.angle_beta   90.00
_cell.angle_gamma   90.00
#
_symmetry.space_group_name_H-M   'P 1'
#
loop_
_entity.id
_entity.type
_entity.pdbx_description
1 polymer ?
#
loop_
_entity_poly.entity_id
_entity_poly.type
_entity_poly.pdbx_seq_one_letter_code
_entity_poly.pdbx_strand_id
1 'polypeptide(L)' 'MTEDNKTVTAAMVIIGNEVLSGRTKDANLGFLGDELNQLGIRMMEARIVADIEAEIIDAVNSLRARYDYVFTTGGIG' A
#
# COMPACT_ATOMS: atom_id res chain seq x y z
N MET A 1 -5.42 -31.44 -13.67
CA MET A 1 -4.33 -30.53 -13.24
C MET A 1 -5.00 -29.22 -12.95
N THR A 2 -5.38 -28.97 -11.70
CA THR A 2 -5.87 -27.65 -11.29
C THR A 2 -4.65 -26.75 -11.19
N GLU A 3 -4.59 -25.70 -12.01
CA GLU A 3 -3.60 -24.65 -11.81
C GLU A 3 -3.74 -24.16 -10.37
N ASP A 4 -2.65 -24.23 -9.62
CA ASP A 4 -2.56 -23.67 -8.29
C ASP A 4 -2.59 -22.15 -8.48
N ASN A 5 -3.80 -21.57 -8.48
CA ASN A 5 -4.00 -20.16 -8.78
C ASN A 5 -3.45 -19.34 -7.62
N LYS A 6 -2.15 -19.03 -7.68
CA LYS A 6 -1.44 -18.23 -6.69
C LYS A 6 -2.23 -16.94 -6.50
N THR A 7 -2.75 -16.72 -5.29
CA THR A 7 -3.39 -15.45 -4.95
C THR A 7 -2.34 -14.34 -5.05
N VAL A 8 -2.55 -13.41 -5.98
CA VAL A 8 -1.69 -12.23 -6.13
C VAL A 8 -2.01 -11.26 -5.01
N THR A 9 -0.97 -10.74 -4.36
CA THR A 9 -1.07 -9.89 -3.17
C THR A 9 -0.53 -8.50 -3.42
N ALA A 10 -1.10 -7.51 -2.73
CA ALA A 10 -0.68 -6.13 -2.78
C ALA A 10 -0.53 -5.54 -1.39
N ALA A 11 0.30 -4.50 -1.28
CA ALA A 11 0.36 -3.65 -0.11
C ALA A 11 0.51 -2.18 -0.52
N MET A 12 0.22 -1.26 0.40
CA MET A 12 0.20 0.17 0.14
C MET A 12 1.01 0.95 1.19
N VAL A 13 1.84 1.89 0.73
CA VAL A 13 2.51 2.90 1.56
C VAL A 13 1.83 4.24 1.36
N ILE A 14 1.28 4.81 2.43
CA ILE A 14 0.68 6.13 2.46
C ILE A 14 1.69 7.06 3.14
N ILE A 15 2.18 8.08 2.43
CA ILE A 15 3.22 9.01 2.89
C ILE A 15 2.55 10.34 3.17
N GLY A 16 2.58 10.82 4.40
CA GLY A 16 2.00 12.13 4.71
C GLY A 16 1.81 12.39 6.19
N ASN A 17 2.35 13.52 6.67
CA ASN A 17 2.26 13.92 8.06
C ASN A 17 0.84 14.35 8.45
N GLU A 18 0.05 14.83 7.49
CA GLU A 18 -1.37 15.18 7.65
C GLU A 18 -2.28 13.97 7.83
N VAL A 19 -1.93 12.84 7.20
CA VAL A 19 -2.63 11.56 7.40
C VAL A 19 -2.26 11.01 8.78
N LEU A 20 -0.96 11.01 9.13
CA LEU A 20 -0.51 10.63 10.47
C LEU A 20 -1.11 11.49 11.58
N SER A 21 -1.23 12.80 11.36
CA SER A 21 -1.83 13.72 12.34
C SER A 21 -3.36 13.62 12.39
N GLY A 22 -3.98 12.81 11.52
CA GLY A 22 -5.44 12.68 11.42
C GLY A 22 -6.17 13.91 10.88
N ARG A 23 -5.44 14.88 10.30
CA ARG A 23 -6.05 16.08 9.67
C ARG A 23 -6.76 15.72 8.37
N THR A 24 -6.21 14.73 7.67
CA THR A 24 -6.75 14.20 6.42
C THR A 24 -6.99 12.71 6.60
N LYS A 25 -8.14 12.22 6.11
CA LYS A 25 -8.39 10.79 5.96
C LYS A 25 -7.88 10.34 4.60
N ASP A 26 -7.17 9.22 4.55
CA ASP A 26 -6.78 8.63 3.28
C ASP A 26 -8.01 8.08 2.55
N ALA A 27 -8.21 8.53 1.31
CA ALA A 27 -9.29 8.06 0.43
C ALA A 27 -8.78 7.03 -0.60
N ASN A 28 -7.46 6.95 -0.79
CA ASN A 28 -6.85 6.17 -1.85
C ASN A 28 -6.84 4.66 -1.52
N LEU A 29 -6.71 4.29 -0.24
CA LEU A 29 -6.74 2.90 0.21
C LEU A 29 -8.07 2.22 -0.10
N GLY A 30 -9.18 2.92 0.16
CA GLY A 30 -10.52 2.39 -0.14
C GLY A 30 -10.71 2.15 -1.63
N PHE A 31 -10.47 3.19 -2.44
CA PHE A 31 -10.54 3.11 -3.90
C PHE A 31 -9.67 1.99 -4.47
N LEU A 32 -8.40 1.95 -4.09
CA LEU A 32 -7.47 0.94 -4.59
C LEU A 32 -7.84 -0.47 -4.12
N GLY A 33 -8.34 -0.63 -2.89
CA GLY A 33 -8.85 -1.90 -2.39
C GLY A 33 -9.97 -2.45 -3.25
N ASP A 34 -10.94 -1.61 -3.62
CA ASP A 34 -12.08 -2.00 -4.47
C ASP A 34 -11.63 -2.39 -5.89
N GLU A 35 -10.72 -1.62 -6.49
CA GLU A 35 -10.17 -1.92 -7.82
C GLU A 35 -9.36 -3.22 -7.83
N LEU A 36 -8.49 -3.43 -6.83
CA LEU A 36 -7.69 -4.65 -6.73
C LEU A 36 -8.56 -5.88 -6.48
N ASN A 37 -9.61 -5.76 -5.67
CA ASN A 37 -10.56 -6.84 -5.44
C ASN A 37 -11.26 -7.26 -6.74
N GLN A 38 -11.63 -6.31 -7.61
CA GLN A 38 -12.21 -6.61 -8.93
C GLN A 38 -11.23 -7.36 -9.84
N LEU A 39 -9.92 -7.13 -9.68
CA LEU A 39 -8.85 -7.80 -10.41
C LEU A 39 -8.41 -9.12 -9.77
N GLY A 40 -9.02 -9.53 -8.65
CA GLY A 40 -8.62 -10.74 -7.90
C GLY A 40 -7.29 -10.59 -7.16
N ILE A 41 -6.80 -9.37 -6.99
CA ILE A 41 -5.59 -9.04 -6.23
C ILE A 41 -6.00 -8.69 -4.81
N ARG A 42 -5.37 -9.33 -3.82
CA ARG A 42 -5.71 -9.10 -2.42
C ARG A 42 -4.84 -8.02 -1.81
N MET A 43 -5.43 -6.91 -1.37
CA MET A 43 -4.75 -5.94 -0.50
C MET A 43 -4.53 -6.57 0.88
N MET A 44 -3.26 -6.71 1.29
CA MET A 44 -2.87 -7.44 2.50
C MET A 44 -2.38 -6.54 3.63
N GLU A 45 -1.73 -5.41 3.30
CA GLU A 45 -1.18 -4.48 4.29
C GLU A 45 -1.23 -3.06 3.74
N ALA A 46 -1.58 -2.09 4.59
CA ALA A 46 -1.36 -0.68 4.32
C ALA A 46 -0.58 -0.07 5.49
N ARG A 47 0.42 0.76 5.19
CA ARG A 47 1.26 1.44 6.18
C ARG A 47 1.23 2.93 5.91
N ILE A 48 0.95 3.71 6.95
CA ILE A 48 1.10 5.17 6.90
C ILE A 48 2.47 5.51 7.49
N VAL A 49 3.29 6.27 6.77
CA VAL A 49 4.64 6.70 7.19
C VAL A 49 4.78 8.21 7.12
N ALA A 50 5.73 8.73 7.89
CA ALA A 50 6.08 10.14 7.86
C ALA A 50 6.77 10.48 6.53
N ASP A 51 6.72 11.76 6.16
CA ASP A 51 7.44 12.28 4.99
C ASP A 51 8.94 12.44 5.32
N ILE A 52 9.58 11.29 5.53
CA ILE A 52 10.98 11.14 5.91
C ILE A 52 11.55 10.04 5.03
N GLU A 53 12.59 10.36 4.25
CA GLU A 53 13.18 9.47 3.26
C GLU A 53 13.51 8.07 3.82
N ALA A 54 14.13 8.00 4.99
CA ALA A 54 14.48 6.74 5.64
C ALA A 54 13.24 5.86 5.95
N GLU A 55 12.17 6.47 6.46
CA GLU A 55 10.92 5.76 6.78
C GLU A 55 10.23 5.22 5.52
N ILE A 56 10.27 5.99 4.43
CA ILE A 56 9.71 5.60 3.14
C ILE A 56 10.52 4.42 2.56
N ILE A 57 11.85 4.52 2.57
CA ILE A 57 12.75 3.46 2.10
C ILE A 57 12.50 2.16 2.87
N ASP A 58 12.46 2.23 4.20
CA ASP A 58 12.27 1.06 5.05
C ASP A 58 10.90 0.41 4.84
N ALA A 59 9.83 1.21 4.71
CA ALA A 59 8.50 0.71 4.41
C ALA A 59 8.45 0.00 3.05
N VAL A 60 8.89 0.66 1.98
CA VAL A 60 8.86 0.09 0.62
C VAL A 60 9.69 -1.19 0.55
N ASN A 61 10.88 -1.21 1.15
CA ASN A 61 11.73 -2.40 1.19
C ASN A 61 11.09 -3.56 1.96
N SER A 62 10.47 -3.27 3.11
CA SER A 62 9.76 -4.26 3.91
C SER A 62 8.54 -4.84 3.18
N LEU A 63 7.79 -4.01 2.44
CA LEU A 63 6.59 -4.44 1.71
C LEU A 63 6.95 -5.23 0.45
N ARG A 64 7.91 -4.76 -0.36
CA ARG A 64 8.26 -5.41 -1.65
C ARG A 64 8.86 -6.80 -1.49
N ALA A 65 9.43 -7.10 -0.33
CA ALA A 65 9.95 -8.42 0.00
C ALA A 65 8.83 -9.43 0.35
N ARG A 66 7.62 -8.95 0.67
CA ARG A 66 6.52 -9.77 1.21
C ARG A 66 5.31 -9.89 0.28
N TYR A 67 5.10 -8.94 -0.63
CA TYR A 67 3.91 -8.85 -1.47
C TYR A 67 4.27 -8.69 -2.95
N ASP A 68 3.38 -9.13 -3.85
CA ASP A 68 3.64 -9.10 -5.29
C ASP A 68 3.59 -7.67 -5.85
N TYR A 69 2.71 -6.81 -5.33
CA TYR A 69 2.64 -5.38 -5.67
C TYR A 69 2.80 -4.48 -4.44
N VAL A 70 3.47 -3.34 -4.64
CA VAL A 70 3.56 -2.26 -3.66
C VAL A 70 3.13 -0.97 -4.33
N PHE A 71 2.09 -0.34 -3.79
CA PHE A 71 1.61 0.97 -4.22
C PHE A 71 2.08 2.04 -3.24
N THR A 72 2.33 3.24 -3.73
CA THR A 72 2.66 4.40 -2.90
C THR A 72 1.69 5.53 -3.20
N THR A 73 1.32 6.30 -2.17
CA THR A 73 0.54 7.53 -2.34
C THR A 73 0.97 8.59 -1.34
N GLY A 74 0.70 9.86 -1.64
CA GLY A 74 1.17 11.00 -0.84
C GLY A 74 2.67 11.23 -0.97
N GLY A 75 3.21 12.16 -0.19
CA GLY A 75 4.62 12.56 -0.28
C GLY A 75 4.94 13.50 -1.44
N ILE A 76 3.98 14.33 -1.86
CA ILE A 76 4.21 15.37 -2.87
C ILE A 76 4.19 16.73 -2.17
N GLY A 77 5.36 17.36 -2.12
CA GLY A 77 5.49 18.81 -2.09
C GLY A 77 5.15 19.41 -3.44
#